data_AF-A0A1I2D4N0-F1
#
_entry.id   AF-A0A1I2D4N0-F1
#
_cell.length_a   1.000
_cell.length_b   1.000
_cell.length_c   1.000
_cell.angle_alpha   90.00
_cell.angle_beta   90.00
_cell.angle_gamma   90.00
#
_symmetry.space_group_name_H-M   'P 1'
#
loop_
_entity.id
_entity.type
_entity.pdbx_description
1 polymer ?
#
loop_
_entity_poly.entity_id
_entity_poly.type
_entity_poly.pdbx_seq_one_letter_code
_entity_poly.pdbx_strand_id
1 'polypeptide(L)'
;MLIKIVDKNKEKIDKVLSAVNGRARRRILDYERLLDVVKTAQEQIKRTVGDSKSSVYGAKVHYAPNAVFAKSYKYEAEGTCVIFHFNQNGEAVLTYAYRNRISKDTSKQYDVEFTEKQKALMLKYASRF
;
A
#
# COMPACT_ATOMS: atom_id res chain seq x y z
N MET A 1 -1.89 11.25 9.19
CA MET A 1 -3.30 11.41 8.76
C MET A 1 -3.97 10.05 8.90
N LEU A 2 -5.25 9.93 9.23
CA LEU A 2 -5.91 8.62 9.35
C LEU A 2 -7.26 8.67 8.62
N ILE A 3 -7.32 8.11 7.42
CA ILE A 3 -8.55 8.10 6.59
C ILE A 3 -8.87 6.65 6.20
N LYS A 4 -10.07 6.18 6.54
CA LYS A 4 -10.55 4.86 6.06
C LYS A 4 -10.70 4.87 4.54
N ILE A 5 -10.14 3.87 3.87
CA ILE A 5 -10.22 3.70 2.41
C ILE A 5 -11.55 3.04 2.08
N VAL A 6 -12.59 3.85 1.98
CA VAL A 6 -13.98 3.46 1.67
C VAL A 6 -14.66 4.54 0.84
N ASP A 7 -15.70 4.19 0.08
CA ASP A 7 -16.31 5.11 -0.90
C ASP A 7 -16.84 6.40 -0.28
N LYS A 8 -17.34 6.32 0.96
CA LYS A 8 -17.78 7.50 1.74
C LYS A 8 -16.67 8.54 1.95
N ASN A 9 -15.41 8.15 1.84
CA ASN A 9 -14.24 9.02 1.97
C ASN A 9 -13.53 9.29 0.63
N LYS A 10 -14.09 8.86 -0.51
CA LYS A 10 -13.48 9.02 -1.84
C LYS A 10 -12.97 10.44 -2.08
N GLU A 11 -13.84 11.44 -1.91
CA GLU A 11 -13.47 12.85 -2.14
C GLU A 11 -12.31 13.32 -1.24
N LYS A 12 -12.27 12.87 0.02
CA LYS A 12 -11.20 13.24 0.95
C LYS A 12 -9.87 12.60 0.51
N ILE A 13 -9.90 11.34 0.10
CA ILE A 13 -8.72 10.61 -0.37
C ILE A 13 -8.22 11.22 -1.69
N ASP A 14 -9.11 11.48 -2.64
CA ASP A 14 -8.75 12.11 -3.91
C ASP A 14 -8.16 13.50 -3.71
N LYS A 15 -8.66 14.29 -2.76
CA LYS A 15 -8.05 15.58 -2.39
C LYS A 15 -6.63 15.40 -1.85
N VAL A 16 -6.39 14.43 -0.96
CA VAL A 16 -5.05 14.16 -0.44
C VAL A 16 -4.11 13.69 -1.53
N LEU A 17 -4.53 12.70 -2.33
CA LEU A 17 -3.73 12.18 -3.43
C LEU A 17 -3.45 13.27 -4.46
N SER A 18 -4.42 14.14 -4.75
CA SER A 18 -4.22 15.29 -5.66
C SER A 18 -3.23 16.31 -5.10
N ALA A 19 -3.32 16.62 -3.80
CA ALA A 19 -2.38 17.52 -3.14
C ALA A 19 -0.95 16.95 -3.18
N VAL A 20 -0.79 15.65 -2.94
CA VAL A 20 0.50 14.96 -2.99
C VAL A 20 1.01 14.88 -4.43
N ASN A 21 0.18 14.53 -5.41
CA ASN A 21 0.53 14.51 -6.84
C ASN A 21 0.98 15.89 -7.36
N GLY A 22 0.51 16.98 -6.75
CA GLY A 22 0.88 18.34 -7.13
C GLY A 22 0.59 18.64 -8.60
N ARG A 23 1.59 19.19 -9.31
CA ARG A 23 1.50 19.55 -10.74
C ARG A 23 1.86 18.39 -11.70
N ALA A 24 1.90 17.14 -11.22
CA ALA A 24 2.24 16.01 -12.08
C ALA A 24 1.25 15.90 -13.25
N ARG A 25 1.77 15.84 -14.49
CA ARG A 25 0.97 15.68 -15.72
C ARG A 25 0.22 14.34 -15.76
N ARG A 26 0.74 13.31 -15.10
CA ARG A 26 0.13 11.98 -15.01
C ARG A 26 -0.02 11.60 -13.54
N ARG A 27 -1.26 11.41 -13.10
CA ARG A 27 -1.57 10.90 -11.77
C ARG A 27 -1.37 9.38 -11.80
N ILE A 28 -0.37 8.89 -11.07
CA ILE A 28 -0.02 7.47 -11.05
C ILE A 28 -0.92 6.71 -10.05
N LEU A 29 -1.49 7.42 -9.08
CA LEU A 29 -2.35 6.87 -8.03
C LEU A 29 -3.56 7.79 -7.81
N ASP A 30 -4.75 7.23 -7.99
CA ASP A 30 -6.06 7.79 -7.65
C ASP A 30 -6.78 6.83 -6.68
N TYR A 31 -7.99 7.19 -6.25
CA TYR A 31 -8.76 6.35 -5.32
C TYR A 31 -9.04 4.94 -5.85
N GLU A 32 -9.38 4.78 -7.13
CA GLU A 32 -9.71 3.47 -7.70
C GLU A 32 -8.49 2.56 -7.72
N ARG A 33 -7.34 3.10 -8.14
CA ARG A 33 -6.08 2.37 -8.12
C ARG A 33 -5.60 2.09 -6.69
N LEU A 34 -5.91 2.97 -5.73
CA LEU A 34 -5.66 2.72 -4.31
C LEU A 34 -6.49 1.54 -3.80
N LEU A 35 -7.75 1.39 -4.21
CA LEU A 35 -8.56 0.22 -3.85
C LEU A 35 -7.97 -1.08 -4.41
N ASP A 36 -7.49 -1.06 -5.65
CA ASP A 36 -6.83 -2.22 -6.25
C ASP A 36 -5.56 -2.60 -5.48
N VAL A 37 -4.75 -1.60 -5.13
CA VAL A 37 -3.56 -1.79 -4.28
C VAL A 37 -3.91 -2.41 -2.93
N VAL A 38 -4.99 -1.95 -2.29
CA VAL A 38 -5.46 -2.52 -1.01
C VAL A 38 -5.89 -3.98 -1.19
N LYS A 39 -6.64 -4.32 -2.25
CA LYS A 39 -7.06 -5.69 -2.54
C LYS A 39 -5.87 -6.61 -2.78
N THR A 40 -4.93 -6.19 -3.64
CA THR A 40 -3.71 -6.97 -3.92
C THR A 40 -2.89 -7.21 -2.66
N ALA A 41 -2.71 -6.18 -1.82
CA ALA A 41 -2.00 -6.34 -0.55
C ALA A 41 -2.72 -7.30 0.40
N GLN A 42 -4.05 -7.22 0.48
CA GLN A 42 -4.86 -8.11 1.30
C GLN A 42 -4.73 -9.57 0.85
N GLU A 43 -4.78 -9.84 -0.46
CA GLU A 43 -4.57 -11.18 -1.02
C GLU A 43 -3.16 -11.71 -0.74
N GLN A 44 -2.15 -10.86 -0.90
CA GLN A 44 -0.75 -11.24 -0.62
C GLN A 44 -0.57 -11.63 0.85
N ILE A 45 -1.11 -10.82 1.77
CA ILE A 45 -1.09 -11.14 3.20
C ILE A 45 -1.79 -12.48 3.45
N LYS A 46 -3.01 -12.67 2.94
CA LYS A 46 -3.76 -13.92 3.10
C LYS A 46 -2.99 -15.13 2.58
N ARG A 47 -2.24 -15.00 1.48
CA ARG A 47 -1.37 -16.08 0.97
C ARG A 47 -0.20 -16.38 1.90
N THR A 48 0.37 -15.36 2.55
CA THR A 48 1.52 -15.54 3.45
C THR A 48 1.13 -16.09 4.82
N VAL A 49 -0.04 -15.71 5.34
CA VAL A 49 -0.43 -16.01 6.74
C VAL A 49 -1.75 -16.76 6.89
N GLY A 50 -2.42 -17.12 5.80
CA GLY A 50 -3.70 -17.81 5.79
C GLY A 50 -4.91 -16.86 5.74
N ASP A 51 -6.06 -17.40 5.35
CA ASP A 51 -7.29 -16.64 5.12
C ASP A 51 -8.10 -16.45 6.42
N SER A 52 -7.71 -15.48 7.24
CA SER A 52 -8.49 -15.04 8.40
C SER A 52 -8.50 -13.52 8.52
N LYS A 53 -9.56 -12.93 9.11
CA LYS A 53 -9.58 -11.48 9.38
C LYS A 53 -8.45 -11.05 10.32
N SER A 54 -8.09 -11.90 11.27
CA SER A 54 -6.92 -11.73 12.13
C SER A 54 -5.59 -11.70 11.37
N SER A 55 -5.53 -12.32 10.19
CA SER A 55 -4.31 -12.38 9.38
C SER A 55 -3.91 -11.02 8.85
N VAL A 56 -4.88 -10.16 8.52
CA VAL A 56 -4.62 -8.82 7.96
C VAL A 56 -4.51 -7.75 9.02
N TYR A 57 -5.17 -7.91 10.17
CA TYR A 57 -5.21 -6.92 11.25
C TYR A 57 -3.81 -6.48 11.71
N GLY A 58 -3.54 -5.17 11.62
CA GLY A 58 -2.28 -4.56 12.05
C GLY A 58 -1.17 -4.62 11.00
N ALA A 59 -1.38 -5.29 9.87
CA ALA A 59 -0.42 -5.27 8.78
C ALA A 59 -0.35 -3.85 8.21
N LYS A 60 0.87 -3.32 8.12
CA LYS A 60 1.18 -2.01 7.57
C LYS A 60 1.82 -2.20 6.21
N VAL A 61 1.20 -1.64 5.19
CA VAL A 61 1.59 -1.80 3.79
C VAL A 61 2.20 -0.51 3.29
N HIS A 62 3.41 -0.60 2.79
CA HIS A 62 4.11 0.44 2.08
C HIS A 62 3.99 0.15 0.59
N TYR A 63 3.28 1.01 -0.12
CA TYR A 63 3.14 0.92 -1.56
C TYR A 63 3.96 2.01 -2.24
N ALA A 64 4.85 1.58 -3.14
CA ALA A 64 5.58 2.46 -4.05
C ALA A 64 5.27 2.03 -5.49
N PRO A 65 4.65 2.91 -6.32
CA PRO A 65 4.34 2.54 -7.69
C PRO A 65 5.63 2.40 -8.49
N ASN A 66 5.76 1.30 -9.24
CA ASN A 66 6.84 1.11 -10.19
C ASN A 66 6.50 1.75 -11.54
N ALA A 67 7.53 2.22 -12.23
CA ALA A 67 7.40 2.73 -13.59
C ALA A 67 8.65 2.39 -14.41
N VAL A 68 8.43 1.87 -15.61
CA VAL A 68 9.50 1.55 -16.55
C VAL A 68 9.70 2.75 -17.47
N PHE A 69 10.89 3.35 -17.41
CA PHE A 69 11.27 4.46 -18.28
C PHE A 69 12.07 3.97 -19.49
N ALA A 70 11.94 4.68 -20.61
CA ALA A 70 12.80 4.47 -21.76
C ALA A 70 14.28 4.66 -21.35
N LYS A 71 15.20 3.88 -21.93
CA LYS A 71 16.64 3.89 -21.56
C LYS A 71 17.29 5.29 -21.63
N SER A 72 16.75 6.19 -22.45
CA SER A 72 17.26 7.57 -22.66
C SER A 72 16.61 8.63 -21.78
N TYR A 73 15.76 8.25 -20.81
CA TYR A 73 15.08 9.22 -19.96
C TYR A 73 16.08 9.83 -18.97
N LYS A 74 16.36 11.13 -19.14
CA LYS A 74 17.39 11.88 -18.37
C LYS A 74 17.02 12.13 -16.91
N TYR A 75 15.76 11.93 -16.53
CA TYR A 75 15.23 12.28 -15.20
C TYR A 75 14.73 11.04 -14.44
N GLU A 76 15.02 10.97 -13.14
CA GLU A 76 14.37 10.02 -12.25
C GLU A 76 12.90 10.41 -12.08
N ALA A 77 11.99 9.48 -12.26
CA ALA A 77 10.58 9.78 -12.07
C ALA A 77 10.21 9.75 -10.60
N GLU A 78 9.18 10.50 -10.26
CA GLU A 78 8.62 10.56 -8.93
C GLU A 78 7.17 10.06 -8.96
N GLY A 79 6.83 9.24 -7.98
CA GLY A 79 5.51 8.63 -7.82
C GLY A 79 4.89 8.97 -6.50
N THR A 80 3.57 8.80 -6.41
CA THR A 80 2.84 8.90 -5.16
C THR A 80 2.90 7.58 -4.43
N CYS A 81 3.61 7.56 -3.32
CA CYS A 81 3.70 6.46 -2.38
C CYS A 81 2.63 6.62 -1.31
N VAL A 82 2.10 5.49 -0.83
CA VAL A 82 1.12 5.47 0.26
C VAL A 82 1.49 4.43 1.30
N ILE A 83 1.15 4.75 2.54
CA ILE A 83 1.23 3.83 3.67
C ILE A 83 -0.17 3.69 4.23
N PHE A 84 -0.66 2.46 4.32
CA PHE A 84 -1.93 2.15 4.96
C PHE A 84 -1.79 0.95 5.89
N HIS A 85 -2.67 0.86 6.88
CA HIS A 85 -2.73 -0.30 7.77
C HIS A 85 -4.14 -0.87 7.82
N PHE A 86 -4.26 -2.16 8.13
CA PHE A 86 -5.56 -2.79 8.32
C PHE A 86 -5.99 -2.71 9.79
N ASN A 87 -7.21 -2.26 10.04
CA ASN A 87 -7.79 -2.22 11.38
C ASN A 87 -8.35 -3.59 11.81
N GLN A 88 -8.92 -3.69 13.02
CA GLN A 88 -9.45 -4.94 13.58
C GLN A 88 -10.58 -5.54 12.73
N ASN A 89 -11.28 -4.71 11.95
CA ASN A 89 -12.35 -5.14 11.06
C ASN A 89 -11.81 -5.63 9.70
N GLY A 90 -10.50 -5.54 9.46
CA GLY A 90 -9.88 -5.81 8.16
C GLY A 90 -10.05 -4.66 7.16
N GLU A 91 -10.43 -3.46 7.60
CA GLU A 91 -10.56 -2.28 6.74
C GLU A 91 -9.21 -1.57 6.64
N ALA A 92 -8.85 -1.12 5.43
CA ALA A 92 -7.63 -0.35 5.22
C ALA A 92 -7.79 1.11 5.62
N VAL A 93 -6.78 1.65 6.30
CA VAL A 93 -6.72 3.02 6.79
C VAL A 93 -5.46 3.67 6.24
N LEU A 94 -5.65 4.66 5.35
CA LEU A 94 -4.58 5.48 4.81
C LEU A 94 -3.95 6.30 5.94
N THR A 95 -2.66 6.08 6.14
CA THR A 95 -1.86 6.68 7.22
C THR A 95 -0.99 7.83 6.70
N TYR A 96 -0.36 7.60 5.54
CA TYR A 96 0.54 8.55 4.92
C TYR A 96 0.46 8.48 3.41
N ALA A 97 0.64 9.63 2.76
CA ALA A 97 0.77 9.74 1.31
C ALA A 97 1.85 10.79 1.02
N TYR A 98 2.80 10.48 0.16
CA TYR A 98 3.95 11.33 -0.13
C TYR A 98 4.48 11.07 -1.53
N ARG A 99 5.30 11.98 -2.05
CA ARG A 99 6.02 11.74 -3.30
C ARG A 99 7.42 11.22 -3.00
N ASN A 100 7.83 10.22 -3.75
CA ASN A 100 9.19 9.70 -3.71
C ASN A 100 9.67 9.34 -5.11
N ARG A 101 10.99 9.27 -5.28
CA ARG A 101 11.61 8.81 -6.51
C ARG A 101 11.30 7.33 -6.71
N ILE A 102 10.86 6.98 -7.91
CA ILE A 102 10.59 5.61 -8.34
C ILE A 102 11.87 5.10 -8.98
N SER A 103 12.44 4.03 -8.41
CA SER A 103 13.57 3.34 -9.04
C SER A 103 13.08 2.24 -9.98
N LYS A 104 13.95 1.83 -10.92
CA LYS A 104 13.70 0.70 -11.82
C LYS A 104 13.87 -0.65 -11.11
N ASP A 105 14.46 -0.69 -9.90
CA ASP A 105 14.69 -1.90 -9.14
C ASP A 105 13.41 -2.37 -8.43
N THR A 106 12.67 -3.18 -9.18
CA THR A 106 11.37 -3.76 -8.91
C THR A 106 11.44 -4.99 -8.00
N SER A 107 12.02 -4.91 -6.81
CA SER A 107 11.91 -6.03 -5.86
C SER A 107 10.76 -5.87 -4.85
N LYS A 108 10.32 -4.64 -4.54
CA LYS A 108 9.28 -4.41 -3.52
C LYS A 108 8.34 -3.26 -3.87
N GLN A 109 7.45 -3.48 -4.85
CA GLN A 109 6.29 -2.60 -5.06
C GLN A 109 5.40 -2.53 -3.80
N TYR A 110 5.45 -3.61 -3.01
CA TYR A 110 4.77 -3.78 -1.74
C TYR A 110 5.81 -4.20 -0.70
N ASP A 111 5.89 -3.46 0.39
CA ASP A 111 6.56 -3.91 1.61
C ASP A 111 5.51 -4.01 2.72
N VAL A 112 5.40 -5.19 3.31
CA VAL A 112 4.38 -5.48 4.34
C VAL A 112 5.09 -5.67 5.67
N GLU A 113 4.88 -4.73 6.57
CA GLU A 113 5.34 -4.78 7.94
C GLU A 113 4.25 -5.42 8.81
N PHE A 114 4.55 -6.59 9.37
CA PHE A 114 3.68 -7.26 10.34
C PHE A 114 4.00 -6.81 11.77
N THR A 115 2.97 -6.68 12.60
CA THR A 115 3.14 -6.43 14.04
C THR A 115 3.82 -7.61 14.72
N GLU A 116 4.47 -7.40 15.88
CA GLU A 116 5.07 -8.50 16.65
C GLU A 116 4.08 -9.60 17.00
N LYS A 117 2.83 -9.24 17.30
CA LYS A 117 1.73 -10.19 17.54
C LYS A 117 1.45 -11.07 16.32
N GLN A 118 1.45 -10.49 15.12
CA GLN A 118 1.29 -11.25 13.88
C GLN A 118 2.52 -12.11 13.59
N LYS A 119 3.74 -11.59 13.78
CA LYS A 119 4.97 -12.38 13.65
C LYS A 119 4.95 -13.61 14.57
N ALA A 120 4.48 -13.46 15.81
CA ALA A 120 4.30 -14.56 16.75
C ALA A 120 3.24 -15.59 16.28
N LEU A 121 2.12 -15.12 15.73
CA LEU A 121 1.13 -15.99 15.08
C LEU A 121 1.74 -16.74 13.88
N MET A 122 2.50 -16.07 13.02
CA MET A 122 3.19 -16.67 11.88
C MET A 122 4.15 -17.78 12.31
N LEU A 123 4.97 -17.52 13.33
CA LEU A 123 5.89 -18.51 13.89
C LEU A 123 5.15 -19.73 14.42
N LYS A 124 4.00 -19.54 15.10
CA LYS A 124 3.16 -20.63 15.62
C LYS A 124 2.51 -21.47 14.51
N TYR A 125 2.18 -20.87 13.38
CA TYR A 125 1.65 -21.60 12.21
C TYR A 125 2.76 -22.28 11.41
N ALA A 126 3.95 -21.67 11.32
CA ALA A 126 5.11 -22.28 10.67
C ALA A 126 5.64 -23.51 11.42
N SER A 127 5.57 -23.52 12.76
CA SER A 127 5.97 -24.66 13.60
C SER A 127 4.97 -25.83 13.60
N ARG A 128 3.90 -25.76 12.80
CA ARG A 128 2.91 -26.85 12.63
C ARG A 128 3.13 -27.66 11.34
N PHE A 129 4.14 -27.31 10.56
CA PHE A 129 4.67 -28.07 9.42
C PHE A 129 6.10 -28.49 9.73
#